data_AF-A0A7S1SGW1-F1
#
_entry.id   AF-A0A7S1SGW1-F1
#
_cell.length_a   1.000
_cell.length_b   1.000
_cell.length_c   1.000
_cell.angle_alpha   90.00
_cell.angle_beta   90.00
_cell.angle_gamma   90.00
#
_symmetry.space_group_name_H-M   'P 1'
#
loop_
_entity.id
_entity.type
_entity.pdbx_description
1 polymer ?
#
loop_
_entity_poly.entity_id
_entity_poly.type
_entity_poly.pdbx_seq_one_letter_code
_entity_poly.pdbx_strand_id
1 'polypeptide(L)'
;GDARVSLQVANHKAIVRFAARGCGKPGTKPVSAPLADPTATPGLEHVDGVDAGLRHVVHALMVGPEAKQLSEHAVQVSEDGSSGCSAPMVAASAAYLRDRVGVPRDMSLPAARQLR
;
A
#
# COMPACT_ATOMS: atom_id res chain seq x y z
N GLY A 1 19.87 4.26 -11.90
CA GLY A 1 19.16 4.58 -10.64
C GLY A 1 17.72 4.16 -10.83
N ASP A 2 17.24 3.25 -10.01
CA ASP A 2 16.00 2.53 -10.27
C ASP A 2 14.76 3.42 -10.07
N ALA A 3 14.20 3.93 -11.16
CA ALA A 3 12.99 4.75 -11.18
C ALA A 3 11.79 4.06 -10.49
N ARG A 4 11.87 2.72 -10.28
CA ARG A 4 10.85 1.89 -9.62
C ARG A 4 10.60 2.28 -8.15
N VAL A 5 11.61 2.79 -7.44
CA VAL A 5 11.52 3.10 -6.00
C VAL A 5 11.43 4.60 -5.73
N SER A 6 11.93 5.43 -6.65
CA SER A 6 12.07 6.87 -6.45
C SER A 6 10.73 7.59 -6.25
N LEU A 7 9.67 7.16 -6.93
CA LEU A 7 8.33 7.77 -6.82
C LEU A 7 7.71 7.55 -5.44
N GLN A 8 7.89 6.35 -4.88
CA GLN A 8 7.31 5.99 -3.61
C GLN A 8 8.01 6.69 -2.44
N VAL A 9 9.33 6.85 -2.50
CA VAL A 9 10.11 7.56 -1.46
C VAL A 9 9.81 9.06 -1.48
N ALA A 10 9.74 9.67 -2.67
CA ALA A 10 9.53 11.11 -2.82
C ALA A 10 8.10 11.57 -2.45
N ASN A 11 7.10 10.69 -2.58
CA ASN A 11 5.68 11.02 -2.34
C ASN A 11 4.98 10.08 -1.35
N HIS A 12 5.73 9.45 -0.43
CA HIS A 12 5.20 8.41 0.46
C HIS A 12 3.97 8.88 1.26
N LYS A 13 3.98 10.10 1.84
CA LYS A 13 2.85 10.61 2.65
C LYS A 13 1.52 10.64 1.89
N ALA A 14 1.55 11.02 0.61
CA ALA A 14 0.34 11.05 -0.21
C ALA A 14 -0.08 9.64 -0.63
N ILE A 15 0.88 8.79 -0.98
CA ILE A 15 0.63 7.39 -1.38
C ILE A 15 0.04 6.59 -0.22
N VAL A 16 0.58 6.74 0.99
CA VAL A 16 0.07 6.10 2.21
C VAL A 16 -1.36 6.54 2.49
N ARG A 17 -1.63 7.85 2.45
CA ARG A 17 -2.99 8.38 2.64
C ARG A 17 -3.95 7.90 1.55
N PHE A 18 -3.49 7.75 0.32
CA PHE A 18 -4.29 7.21 -0.77
C PHE A 18 -4.56 5.72 -0.59
N ALA A 19 -3.55 4.93 -0.23
CA ALA A 19 -3.67 3.50 0.05
C ALA A 19 -4.60 3.23 1.24
N ALA A 20 -4.57 4.07 2.27
CA ALA A 20 -5.44 3.99 3.44
C ALA A 20 -6.93 4.15 3.12
N ARG A 21 -7.32 4.49 1.88
CA ARG A 21 -8.71 4.38 1.42
C ARG A 21 -9.21 2.94 1.39
N GLY A 22 -8.31 1.95 1.25
CA GLY A 22 -8.66 0.52 1.28
C GLY A 22 -9.18 0.03 2.63
N CYS A 23 -8.69 0.60 3.73
CA CYS A 23 -9.24 0.39 5.08
C CYS A 23 -10.19 1.51 5.55
N GLY A 24 -10.47 2.46 4.67
CA GLY A 24 -11.29 3.62 4.97
C GLY A 24 -12.77 3.39 4.69
N LYS A 25 -13.50 4.49 4.45
CA LYS A 25 -14.94 4.43 4.14
C LYS A 25 -15.18 4.77 2.67
N PRO A 26 -16.05 4.02 1.98
CA PRO A 26 -16.53 4.42 0.66
C PRO A 26 -17.25 5.78 0.76
N GLY A 27 -17.29 6.49 -0.35
CA GLY A 27 -18.03 7.72 -0.46
C GLY A 27 -19.53 7.51 -0.36
N THR A 28 -20.25 8.60 -0.12
CA THR A 28 -21.71 8.57 0.09
C THR A 28 -22.52 8.52 -1.20
N LYS A 29 -21.88 8.76 -2.36
CA LYS A 29 -22.55 8.79 -3.66
C LYS A 29 -22.38 7.45 -4.37
N PRO A 30 -23.43 6.94 -5.04
CA PRO A 30 -23.27 5.78 -5.90
C PRO A 30 -22.32 6.11 -7.05
N VAL A 31 -21.29 5.30 -7.22
CA VAL A 31 -20.31 5.39 -8.31
C VAL A 31 -20.30 4.09 -9.10
N SER A 32 -20.14 4.17 -10.42
CA SER A 32 -20.03 3.00 -11.29
C SER A 32 -18.69 2.27 -11.13
N ALA A 33 -17.67 2.94 -10.59
CA ALA A 33 -16.34 2.40 -10.35
C ALA A 33 -15.95 2.61 -8.87
N PRO A 34 -16.30 1.66 -7.97
CA PRO A 34 -16.11 1.81 -6.51
C PRO A 34 -14.66 2.14 -6.10
N LEU A 35 -13.67 1.54 -6.76
CA LEU A 35 -12.26 1.80 -6.46
C LEU A 35 -11.82 3.22 -6.86
N ALA A 36 -12.46 3.82 -7.86
CA ALA A 36 -12.16 5.16 -8.36
C ALA A 36 -13.01 6.26 -7.71
N ASP A 37 -13.71 5.96 -6.62
CA ASP A 37 -14.55 6.92 -5.91
C ASP A 37 -13.73 8.16 -5.46
N PRO A 38 -14.04 9.36 -5.96
CA PRO A 38 -13.35 10.57 -5.56
C PRO A 38 -13.68 11.00 -4.13
N THR A 39 -14.78 10.50 -3.57
CA THR A 39 -15.30 10.83 -2.24
C THR A 39 -14.97 9.80 -1.16
N ALA A 40 -14.24 8.73 -1.50
CA ALA A 40 -13.73 7.78 -0.51
C ALA A 40 -12.77 8.45 0.49
N THR A 41 -12.95 8.13 1.77
CA THR A 41 -12.19 8.71 2.87
C THR A 41 -11.17 7.70 3.42
N PRO A 42 -9.93 8.11 3.72
CA PRO A 42 -8.92 7.21 4.24
C PRO A 42 -9.14 6.85 5.71
N GLY A 43 -8.79 5.62 6.11
CA GLY A 43 -8.72 5.19 7.51
C GLY A 43 -7.47 5.74 8.19
N LEU A 44 -7.56 6.98 8.69
CA LEU A 44 -6.42 7.71 9.26
C LEU A 44 -5.84 7.05 10.52
N GLU A 45 -6.65 6.29 11.24
CA GLU A 45 -6.28 5.50 12.41
C GLU A 45 -5.26 4.38 12.12
N HIS A 46 -5.07 4.01 10.85
CA HIS A 46 -4.19 2.91 10.44
C HIS A 46 -2.99 3.38 9.59
N VAL A 47 -2.82 4.69 9.40
CA VAL A 47 -1.82 5.27 8.48
C VAL A 47 -0.40 4.82 8.80
N ASP A 48 -0.04 4.73 10.08
CA ASP A 48 1.32 4.31 10.48
C ASP A 48 1.59 2.85 10.13
N GLY A 49 0.59 1.97 10.32
CA GLY A 49 0.67 0.56 9.91
C GLY A 49 0.71 0.40 8.40
N VAL A 50 -0.06 1.22 7.66
CA VAL A 50 -0.04 1.24 6.19
C VAL A 50 1.32 1.72 5.67
N ASP A 51 1.90 2.77 6.25
CA ASP A 51 3.24 3.26 5.88
C ASP A 51 4.32 2.20 6.14
N ALA A 52 4.30 1.57 7.33
CA ALA A 52 5.21 0.48 7.63
C ALA A 52 5.08 -0.67 6.62
N GLY A 53 3.85 -1.14 6.37
CA GLY A 53 3.58 -2.20 5.40
C GLY A 53 4.09 -1.87 3.99
N LEU A 54 3.84 -0.66 3.51
CA LEU A 54 4.32 -0.20 2.20
C LEU A 54 5.85 -0.11 2.14
N ARG A 55 6.53 0.28 3.23
CA ARG A 55 8.00 0.25 3.32
C ARG A 55 8.54 -1.19 3.23
N HIS A 56 7.86 -2.17 3.82
CA HIS A 56 8.23 -3.59 3.65
C HIS A 56 8.06 -4.07 2.21
N VAL A 57 6.98 -3.66 1.52
CA VAL A 57 6.78 -3.96 0.09
C VAL A 57 7.92 -3.38 -0.75
N VAL A 58 8.29 -2.11 -0.54
CA VAL A 58 9.42 -1.48 -1.25
C VAL A 58 10.71 -2.24 -1.02
N HIS A 59 11.00 -2.62 0.22
CA HIS A 59 12.19 -3.39 0.51
C HIS A 59 12.18 -4.75 -0.21
N ALA A 60 11.04 -5.45 -0.22
CA ALA A 60 10.88 -6.71 -0.97
C ALA A 60 11.09 -6.52 -2.48
N LEU A 61 10.66 -5.40 -3.06
CA LEU A 61 10.92 -5.08 -4.47
C LEU A 61 12.39 -4.81 -4.77
N MET A 62 13.16 -4.34 -3.77
CA MET A 62 14.59 -4.07 -3.91
C MET A 62 15.46 -5.31 -3.74
N VAL A 63 15.16 -6.15 -2.75
CA VAL A 63 16.00 -7.31 -2.40
C VAL A 63 15.43 -8.66 -2.86
N GLY A 64 14.18 -8.69 -3.30
CA GLY A 64 13.41 -9.91 -3.55
C GLY A 64 12.59 -10.34 -2.32
N PRO A 65 11.37 -10.89 -2.50
CA PRO A 65 10.50 -11.26 -1.39
C PRO A 65 11.06 -12.40 -0.52
N GLU A 66 11.76 -13.37 -1.13
CA GLU A 66 12.39 -14.47 -0.39
C GLU A 66 13.52 -13.95 0.51
N ALA A 67 14.38 -13.10 -0.03
CA ALA A 67 15.47 -12.48 0.74
C ALA A 67 14.94 -11.54 1.83
N LYS A 68 13.84 -10.82 1.57
CA LYS A 68 13.17 -9.99 2.59
C LYS A 68 12.72 -10.84 3.78
N GLN A 69 12.11 -11.98 3.51
CA GLN A 69 11.51 -12.81 4.55
C GLN A 69 12.54 -13.51 5.44
N LEU A 70 13.75 -13.74 4.92
CA LEU A 70 14.88 -14.28 5.68
C LEU A 70 15.69 -13.21 6.43
N SER A 71 15.42 -11.93 6.20
CA SER A 71 16.15 -10.82 6.83
C SER A 71 15.64 -10.49 8.23
N GLU A 72 16.46 -9.81 9.03
CA GLU A 72 16.08 -9.24 10.34
C GLU A 72 14.88 -8.28 10.26
N HIS A 73 14.56 -7.79 9.04
CA HIS A 73 13.46 -6.87 8.76
C HIS A 73 12.25 -7.58 8.15
N ALA A 74 12.11 -8.89 8.36
CA ALA A 74 10.95 -9.66 7.95
C ALA A 74 9.67 -9.12 8.62
N VAL A 75 8.55 -9.18 7.91
CA VAL A 75 7.25 -8.76 8.45
C VAL A 75 6.83 -9.76 9.52
N GLN A 76 6.61 -9.26 10.74
CA GLN A 76 6.12 -10.07 11.86
C GLN A 76 4.66 -9.73 12.15
N VAL A 77 3.87 -10.74 12.50
CA VAL A 77 2.50 -10.57 12.98
C VAL A 77 2.55 -10.60 14.50
N SER A 78 2.15 -9.51 15.14
CA SER A 78 1.95 -9.48 16.59
C SER A 78 0.57 -10.06 16.91
N GLU A 79 0.51 -11.08 17.77
CA GLU A 79 -0.75 -11.65 18.26
C GLU A 79 -1.48 -10.68 19.21
N ASP A 80 -0.70 -9.81 19.87
CA ASP A 80 -1.23 -8.72 20.66
C ASP A 80 -1.66 -7.58 19.73
N GLY A 81 -2.97 -7.40 19.55
CA GLY A 81 -3.57 -6.27 18.81
C GLY A 81 -3.29 -4.88 19.41
N SER A 82 -2.27 -4.74 20.26
CA SER A 82 -1.89 -3.52 20.98
C SER A 82 -1.13 -2.51 20.12
N SER A 83 -0.63 -2.91 18.96
CA SER A 83 0.28 -2.07 18.14
C SER A 83 -0.43 -0.98 17.30
N GLY A 84 -1.75 -0.80 17.43
CA GLY A 84 -2.53 0.17 16.61
C GLY A 84 -2.58 -0.17 15.10
N CYS A 85 -1.80 -1.17 14.67
CA CYS A 85 -1.64 -1.62 13.31
C CYS A 85 -2.42 -2.91 13.11
N SER A 86 -3.61 -2.82 12.51
CA SER A 86 -4.42 -4.00 12.22
C SER A 86 -3.97 -4.63 10.89
N ALA A 87 -3.42 -5.85 10.95
CA ALA A 87 -3.01 -6.62 9.78
C ALA A 87 -4.05 -6.65 8.63
N PRO A 88 -5.37 -6.89 8.88
CA PRO A 88 -6.36 -6.85 7.81
C PRO A 88 -6.52 -5.45 7.19
N MET A 89 -6.34 -4.38 7.96
CA MET A 89 -6.44 -3.00 7.46
C MET A 89 -5.25 -2.63 6.58
N VAL A 90 -4.05 -3.10 6.96
CA VAL A 90 -2.85 -2.95 6.13
C VAL A 90 -3.00 -3.74 4.83
N ALA A 91 -3.48 -4.98 4.90
CA ALA A 91 -3.72 -5.82 3.72
C ALA A 91 -4.77 -5.21 2.78
N ALA A 92 -5.89 -4.70 3.32
CA ALA A 92 -6.91 -4.02 2.52
C ALA A 92 -6.36 -2.77 1.81
N SER A 93 -5.51 -2.00 2.50
CA SER A 93 -4.87 -0.81 1.93
C SER A 93 -3.86 -1.16 0.82
N ALA A 94 -3.07 -2.22 1.00
CA ALA A 94 -2.15 -2.72 -0.02
C ALA A 94 -2.90 -3.23 -1.26
N ALA A 95 -4.00 -3.98 -1.06
CA ALA A 95 -4.86 -4.43 -2.15
C ALA A 95 -5.49 -3.26 -2.92
N TYR A 96 -6.03 -2.26 -2.20
CA TYR A 96 -6.57 -1.05 -2.81
C TYR A 96 -5.53 -0.33 -3.69
N LEU A 97 -4.30 -0.16 -3.18
CA LEU A 97 -3.22 0.46 -3.95
C LEU A 97 -2.89 -0.35 -5.20
N ARG A 98 -2.70 -1.67 -5.07
CA ARG A 98 -2.41 -2.59 -6.17
C ARG A 98 -3.43 -2.48 -7.30
N ASP A 99 -4.71 -2.48 -6.96
CA ASP A 99 -5.81 -2.46 -7.91
C ASP A 99 -6.02 -1.07 -8.55
N ARG A 100 -5.51 -0.01 -7.89
CA ARG A 100 -5.57 1.38 -8.38
C ARG A 100 -4.39 1.83 -9.21
N VAL A 101 -3.31 1.06 -9.26
CA VAL A 101 -2.17 1.32 -10.14
C VAL A 101 -2.60 1.16 -11.60
N GLY A 102 -2.60 2.27 -12.33
CA GLY A 102 -2.91 2.35 -13.75
C GLY A 102 -1.66 2.38 -14.63
N VAL A 103 -1.74 1.71 -15.78
CA VAL A 103 -0.67 1.65 -16.79
C VAL A 103 -1.15 2.37 -18.06
N PRO A 104 -0.34 3.25 -18.69
CA PRO A 104 1.04 3.63 -18.35
C PRO A 104 1.13 4.82 -17.37
N ARG A 105 -0.01 5.35 -16.89
CA ARG A 105 -0.09 6.61 -16.13
C ARG A 105 0.76 6.64 -14.86
N ASP A 106 0.71 5.58 -14.05
CA ASP A 106 1.42 5.54 -12.76
C ASP A 106 2.78 4.83 -12.89
N MET A 107 2.88 3.79 -13.72
CA MET A 107 4.12 3.07 -14.00
C MET A 107 4.04 2.22 -15.29
N SER A 108 5.18 1.67 -15.71
CA SER A 108 5.26 0.74 -16.85
C SER A 108 4.61 -0.61 -16.56
N LEU A 109 4.19 -1.34 -17.60
CA LEU A 109 3.59 -2.68 -17.45
C LEU A 109 4.49 -3.66 -16.69
N PRO A 110 5.81 -3.77 -16.94
CA PRO A 110 6.67 -4.65 -16.17
C PRO A 110 6.74 -4.29 -14.69
N ALA A 111 6.81 -2.98 -14.36
CA ALA A 111 6.83 -2.52 -12.98
C ALA A 111 5.49 -2.82 -12.27
N ALA A 112 4.37 -2.57 -12.94
CA ALA A 112 3.04 -2.90 -12.42
C ALA A 112 2.85 -4.40 -12.17
N ARG A 113 3.44 -5.26 -13.01
CA ARG A 113 3.41 -6.73 -12.80
C ARG A 113 4.26 -7.18 -11.61
N GLN A 114 5.31 -6.46 -11.26
CA GLN A 114 6.15 -6.79 -10.10
C GLN A 114 5.53 -6.31 -8.79
N LEU A 115 4.83 -5.17 -8.81
CA LEU A 115 4.14 -4.64 -7.64
C LEU A 115 2.87 -5.44 -7.27
N ARG A 116 2.24 -6.09 -8.26
CA ARG A 116 1.00 -6.86 -8.11
C ARG A 116 1.26 -8.27 -7.60
#